data_AF-A0A524D1Z6-F1
#
_entry.id   AF-A0A524D1Z6-F1
#
_cell.length_a   1.000
_cell.length_b   1.000
_cell.length_c   1.000
_cell.angle_alpha   90.00
_cell.angle_beta   90.00
_cell.angle_gamma   90.00
#
_symmetry.space_group_name_H-M   'P 1'
#
loop_
_entity.id
_entity.type
_entity.pdbx_description
1 polymer ?
#
loop_
_entity_poly.entity_id
_entity_poly.type
_entity_poly.pdbx_seq_one_letter_code
_entity_poly.pdbx_strand_id
1 'polypeptide(L)'
;METHEKLRVLAGILLIASAITHILQLFFVGFEWHDISAALFGAVYGILGFLLIKFQANKIVTYICIILPVIGGTLGLVRLFTIEIALHGEINWFIVWHVIADAIISPCCTYSFIKLAAYEKLPAIDFISLVLFDITAIIHMLYPIQYGISFVSLGTAVFGAIYFILAVILWIKGLEKNLTIVSLVIIMVGMILAIGTSIIAYTPFFVFFLIMDIILLILRAYILRKL
;
A
#
# COMPACT_ATOMS: atom_id res chain seq x y z
N MET A 1 -1.52 -7.09 -28.36
CA MET A 1 -1.30 -6.62 -26.98
C MET A 1 -0.01 -7.18 -26.45
N GLU A 2 0.88 -6.31 -25.99
CA GLU A 2 2.07 -6.71 -25.24
C GLU A 2 1.72 -7.34 -23.89
N THR A 3 2.65 -8.09 -23.28
CA THR A 3 2.43 -8.75 -21.99
C THR A 3 1.98 -7.75 -20.91
N HIS A 4 2.57 -6.56 -20.87
CA HIS A 4 2.22 -5.55 -19.87
C HIS A 4 0.78 -5.02 -20.05
N GLU A 5 0.31 -4.85 -21.29
CA GLU A 5 -1.08 -4.47 -21.58
C GLU A 5 -2.07 -5.54 -21.14
N LYS A 6 -1.73 -6.82 -21.35
CA LYS A 6 -2.57 -7.96 -20.90
C LYS A 6 -2.69 -7.98 -19.38
N LEU A 7 -1.58 -7.82 -18.66
CA LEU A 7 -1.56 -7.77 -17.20
C LEU A 7 -2.35 -6.57 -16.66
N ARG A 8 -2.26 -5.42 -17.33
CA ARG A 8 -3.06 -4.23 -16.99
C ARG A 8 -4.55 -4.47 -17.15
N VAL A 9 -4.98 -5.11 -18.25
CA VAL A 9 -6.39 -5.45 -18.47
C VAL A 9 -6.87 -6.46 -17.42
N LEU A 10 -6.07 -7.49 -17.11
CA LEU A 10 -6.37 -8.44 -16.04
C LEU A 10 -6.55 -7.72 -14.69
N ALA A 11 -5.63 -6.83 -14.33
CA ALA A 11 -5.71 -6.04 -13.11
C ALA A 11 -6.99 -5.18 -13.07
N GLY A 12 -7.36 -4.56 -14.19
CA GLY A 12 -8.59 -3.77 -14.30
C GLY A 12 -9.85 -4.61 -14.14
N ILE A 13 -9.88 -5.82 -14.71
CA ILE A 13 -10.99 -6.77 -14.55
C ILE A 13 -11.09 -7.22 -13.09
N LEU A 14 -9.97 -7.55 -12.45
CA LEU A 14 -9.93 -7.95 -11.05
C LEU A 14 -10.39 -6.81 -10.11
N LEU A 15 -10.02 -5.56 -10.38
CA LEU A 15 -10.51 -4.39 -9.65
C LEU A 15 -12.03 -4.24 -9.75
N ILE A 16 -12.60 -4.39 -10.96
CA ILE A 16 -14.04 -4.34 -11.17
C ILE A 16 -14.75 -5.51 -10.47
N ALA A 17 -14.19 -6.72 -10.56
CA ALA A 17 -14.75 -7.88 -9.87
C ALA A 17 -14.72 -7.68 -8.34
N SER A 18 -13.62 -7.16 -7.81
CA SER A 18 -13.47 -6.81 -6.39
C SER A 18 -14.48 -5.73 -5.97
N ALA A 19 -14.73 -4.72 -6.81
CA ALA A 19 -15.77 -3.72 -6.56
C ALA A 19 -17.16 -4.33 -6.41
N ILE A 20 -17.52 -5.25 -7.33
CA ILE A 20 -18.80 -5.94 -7.30
C ILE A 20 -18.92 -6.77 -6.02
N THR A 21 -17.89 -7.54 -5.66
CA THR A 21 -17.94 -8.38 -4.45
C THR A 21 -17.96 -7.54 -3.17
N HIS A 22 -17.32 -6.37 -3.14
CA HIS A 22 -17.40 -5.42 -2.02
C HIS A 22 -18.79 -4.84 -1.80
N ILE A 23 -19.57 -4.64 -2.87
CA ILE A 23 -20.96 -4.20 -2.76
C ILE A 23 -21.85 -5.39 -2.38
N LEU A 24 -21.63 -6.54 -3.01
CA LEU A 24 -22.39 -7.75 -2.72
C LEU A 24 -22.24 -8.20 -1.27
N GLN A 25 -21.05 -8.06 -0.66
CA GLN A 25 -20.81 -8.47 0.72
C GLN A 25 -21.79 -7.81 1.70
N LEU A 26 -22.27 -6.59 1.44
CA LEU A 26 -23.22 -5.89 2.32
C LEU A 26 -24.52 -6.67 2.49
N PHE A 27 -24.93 -7.42 1.47
CA PHE A 27 -26.15 -8.23 1.50
C PHE A 27 -25.97 -9.57 2.21
N PHE A 28 -24.73 -10.03 2.41
CA PHE A 28 -24.42 -11.32 3.05
C PHE A 28 -23.87 -11.18 4.47
N VAL A 29 -23.09 -10.12 4.72
CA VAL A 29 -22.34 -9.89 5.97
C VAL A 29 -23.02 -8.83 6.83
N GLY A 30 -23.68 -7.83 6.21
CA GLY A 30 -24.43 -6.80 6.92
C GLY A 30 -24.00 -5.37 6.56
N PHE A 31 -24.51 -4.42 7.35
CA PHE A 31 -24.36 -2.97 7.11
C PHE A 31 -23.63 -2.28 8.28
N GLU A 32 -22.67 -2.96 8.89
CA GLU A 32 -21.84 -2.31 9.89
C GLU A 32 -20.96 -1.22 9.25
N TRP A 33 -20.55 -0.22 10.03
CA TRP A 33 -19.79 0.93 9.53
C TRP A 33 -18.52 0.54 8.78
N HIS A 34 -17.85 -0.53 9.23
CA HIS A 34 -16.63 -1.02 8.63
C HIS A 34 -16.89 -1.76 7.30
N ASP A 35 -18.06 -2.40 7.14
CA ASP A 35 -18.49 -3.01 5.88
C ASP A 35 -18.91 -1.96 4.86
N ILE A 36 -19.64 -0.93 5.29
CA ILE A 36 -19.98 0.22 4.44
C ILE A 36 -18.71 0.91 3.95
N SER A 37 -17.73 1.12 4.84
CA SER A 37 -16.44 1.72 4.48
C SER A 37 -15.69 0.87 3.46
N ALA A 38 -15.68 -0.46 3.63
CA ALA A 38 -15.08 -1.38 2.66
C ALA A 38 -15.82 -1.34 1.30
N ALA A 39 -17.16 -1.26 1.30
CA ALA A 39 -17.95 -1.15 0.08
C ALA A 39 -17.68 0.16 -0.68
N LEU A 40 -17.51 1.28 0.02
CA LEU A 40 -17.09 2.55 -0.58
C LEU A 40 -15.70 2.45 -1.21
N PHE A 41 -14.76 1.78 -0.54
CA PHE A 41 -13.44 1.47 -1.10
C PHE A 41 -13.56 0.61 -2.37
N GLY A 42 -14.42 -0.41 -2.35
CA GLY A 42 -14.76 -1.22 -3.50
C GLY A 42 -15.34 -0.41 -4.66
N ALA A 43 -16.21 0.56 -4.42
CA ALA A 43 -16.72 1.44 -5.47
C ALA A 43 -15.58 2.22 -6.16
N VAL A 44 -14.59 2.70 -5.38
CA VAL A 44 -13.38 3.32 -5.94
C VAL A 44 -12.59 2.35 -6.80
N TYR A 45 -12.49 1.06 -6.41
CA TYR A 45 -11.84 0.03 -7.23
C TYR A 45 -12.54 -0.14 -8.57
N GLY A 46 -13.88 -0.09 -8.62
CA GLY A 46 -14.64 -0.20 -9.86
C GLY A 46 -14.32 0.94 -10.82
N ILE A 47 -14.28 2.17 -10.31
CA ILE A 47 -13.89 3.36 -11.09
C ILE A 47 -12.45 3.20 -11.59
N LEU A 48 -11.51 2.86 -10.70
CA LEU A 48 -10.12 2.69 -11.06
C LEU A 48 -9.90 1.56 -12.06
N GLY A 49 -10.58 0.42 -11.93
CA GLY A 49 -10.49 -0.69 -12.88
C GLY A 49 -10.97 -0.28 -14.28
N PHE A 50 -12.08 0.46 -14.37
CA PHE A 50 -12.55 1.02 -15.63
C PHE A 50 -11.55 2.03 -16.23
N LEU A 51 -11.05 2.97 -15.43
CA LEU A 51 -10.04 3.94 -15.85
C LEU A 51 -8.74 3.26 -16.29
N LEU A 52 -8.33 2.20 -15.59
CA LEU A 52 -7.14 1.42 -15.90
C LEU A 52 -7.29 0.75 -17.26
N ILE A 53 -8.45 0.19 -17.59
CA ILE A 53 -8.69 -0.41 -18.92
C ILE A 53 -8.79 0.67 -20.00
N LYS A 54 -9.50 1.77 -19.75
CA LYS A 54 -9.77 2.83 -20.73
C LYS A 54 -8.54 3.68 -21.07
N PHE A 55 -7.73 4.05 -20.07
CA PHE A 55 -6.63 5.01 -20.23
C PHE A 55 -5.26 4.33 -20.18
N GLN A 56 -4.98 3.46 -21.16
CA GLN A 56 -3.86 2.50 -21.18
C GLN A 56 -2.44 3.08 -20.95
N ALA A 57 -2.22 4.38 -21.22
CA ALA A 57 -0.93 5.05 -21.03
C ALA A 57 -0.89 5.99 -19.81
N ASN A 58 -1.98 6.08 -19.03
CA ASN A 58 -2.03 7.01 -17.90
C ASN A 58 -1.27 6.44 -16.69
N LYS A 59 -0.10 7.04 -16.40
CA LYS A 59 0.80 6.67 -15.29
C LYS A 59 0.15 6.88 -13.93
N ILE A 60 -0.54 8.00 -13.74
CA ILE A 60 -1.17 8.35 -12.46
C ILE A 60 -2.21 7.29 -12.08
N VAL A 61 -3.06 6.90 -13.03
CA VAL A 61 -4.06 5.84 -12.80
C VAL A 61 -3.39 4.53 -12.44
N THR A 62 -2.36 4.10 -13.18
CA THR A 62 -1.61 2.88 -12.87
C THR A 62 -0.96 2.96 -11.48
N TYR A 63 -0.39 4.11 -11.11
CA TYR A 63 0.23 4.33 -9.81
C TYR A 63 -0.76 4.19 -8.67
N ILE A 64 -1.93 4.84 -8.78
CA ILE A 64 -3.00 4.71 -7.79
C ILE A 64 -3.47 3.25 -7.70
N CYS A 65 -3.52 2.51 -8.81
CA CYS A 65 -3.84 1.08 -8.84
C CYS A 65 -2.72 0.17 -8.31
N ILE A 66 -1.55 0.70 -7.95
CA ILE A 66 -0.54 -0.01 -7.17
C ILE A 66 -0.79 0.24 -5.69
N ILE A 67 -0.89 1.51 -5.31
CA ILE A 67 -0.97 1.95 -3.92
C ILE A 67 -2.26 1.49 -3.26
N LEU A 68 -3.40 1.74 -3.90
CA LEU A 68 -4.71 1.51 -3.30
C LEU A 68 -4.96 0.01 -3.00
N PRO A 69 -4.69 -0.94 -3.92
CA PRO A 69 -4.77 -2.37 -3.61
C PRO A 69 -3.83 -2.83 -2.52
N VAL A 70 -2.62 -2.25 -2.40
CA VAL A 70 -1.73 -2.65 -1.28
C VAL A 70 -2.30 -2.20 0.06
N ILE A 71 -2.87 -1.00 0.14
CA ILE A 71 -3.55 -0.51 1.34
C ILE A 71 -4.75 -1.42 1.65
N GLY A 72 -5.62 -1.66 0.67
CA GLY A 72 -6.80 -2.50 0.83
C GLY A 72 -6.46 -3.92 1.25
N GLY A 73 -5.49 -4.56 0.59
CA GLY A 73 -5.02 -5.91 0.91
C GLY A 73 -4.41 -5.98 2.31
N THR A 74 -3.66 -4.96 2.73
CA THR A 74 -3.07 -4.90 4.08
C THR A 74 -4.15 -4.73 5.14
N LEU A 75 -5.09 -3.79 4.95
CA LEU A 75 -6.22 -3.59 5.86
C LEU A 75 -7.13 -4.82 5.90
N GLY A 76 -7.32 -5.49 4.76
CA GLY A 76 -8.05 -6.75 4.63
C GLY A 76 -7.38 -7.88 5.42
N LEU A 77 -6.06 -8.04 5.33
CA LEU A 77 -5.31 -9.01 6.13
C LEU A 77 -5.43 -8.74 7.63
N VAL A 78 -5.27 -7.48 8.04
CA VAL A 78 -5.46 -7.08 9.43
C VAL A 78 -6.86 -7.46 9.90
N ARG A 79 -7.90 -7.07 9.16
CA ARG A 79 -9.29 -7.38 9.52
C ARG A 79 -9.53 -8.90 9.60
N LEU A 80 -9.06 -9.65 8.62
CA LEU A 80 -9.21 -11.11 8.58
C LEU A 80 -8.63 -11.77 9.82
N PHE A 81 -7.38 -11.44 10.18
CA PHE A 81 -6.72 -12.09 11.32
C PHE A 81 -7.20 -11.57 12.67
N THR A 82 -7.47 -10.27 12.80
CA THR A 82 -7.77 -9.65 14.11
C THR A 82 -9.24 -9.69 14.46
N ILE A 83 -10.15 -9.51 13.50
CA ILE A 83 -11.58 -9.43 13.76
C ILE A 83 -12.21 -10.79 13.45
N GLU A 84 -12.13 -11.25 12.21
CA GLU A 84 -12.86 -12.45 11.79
C GLU A 84 -12.34 -13.71 12.49
N ILE A 85 -11.03 -13.99 12.39
CA ILE A 85 -10.45 -15.22 12.94
C ILE A 85 -10.29 -15.13 14.46
N ALA A 86 -9.71 -14.04 14.98
CA ALA A 86 -9.38 -13.97 16.40
C ALA A 86 -10.56 -13.62 17.32
N LEU A 87 -11.50 -12.76 16.90
CA LEU A 87 -12.66 -12.39 17.73
C LEU A 87 -13.87 -13.26 17.44
N HIS A 88 -14.17 -13.54 16.17
CA HIS A 88 -15.37 -14.28 15.79
C HIS A 88 -15.13 -15.78 15.56
N GLY A 89 -13.88 -16.21 15.32
CA GLY A 89 -13.56 -17.62 15.02
C GLY A 89 -14.01 -18.07 13.63
N GLU A 90 -14.33 -17.14 12.74
CA GLU A 90 -14.87 -17.41 11.41
C GLU A 90 -13.94 -16.87 10.31
N ILE A 91 -14.02 -17.44 9.11
CA ILE A 91 -13.27 -16.96 7.94
C ILE A 91 -14.25 -16.30 6.98
N ASN A 92 -14.14 -14.98 6.86
CA ASN A 92 -14.88 -14.22 5.86
C ASN A 92 -14.21 -14.38 4.48
N TRP A 93 -14.82 -15.21 3.63
CA TRP A 93 -14.31 -15.52 2.28
C TRP A 93 -14.31 -14.32 1.33
N PHE A 94 -15.14 -13.30 1.56
CA PHE A 94 -15.07 -12.05 0.78
C PHE A 94 -13.73 -11.36 1.04
N ILE A 95 -13.33 -11.24 2.31
CA ILE A 95 -12.05 -10.62 2.67
C ILE A 95 -10.87 -11.40 2.09
N VAL A 96 -10.90 -12.73 2.18
CA VAL A 96 -9.87 -13.60 1.57
C VAL A 96 -9.75 -13.34 0.08
N TRP A 97 -10.89 -13.29 -0.64
CA TRP A 97 -10.92 -12.96 -2.06
C TRP A 97 -10.29 -11.59 -2.35
N HIS A 98 -10.66 -10.54 -1.60
CA HIS A 98 -10.13 -9.19 -1.80
C HIS A 98 -8.61 -9.13 -1.58
N VAL A 99 -8.11 -9.78 -0.54
CA VAL A 99 -6.66 -9.87 -0.27
C VAL A 99 -5.91 -10.56 -1.41
N ILE A 100 -6.44 -11.67 -1.92
CA ILE A 100 -5.84 -12.39 -3.06
C ILE A 100 -5.86 -11.52 -4.31
N ALA A 101 -6.99 -10.87 -4.60
CA ALA A 101 -7.12 -10.00 -5.75
C ALA A 101 -6.09 -8.85 -5.67
N ASP A 102 -5.98 -8.20 -4.52
CA ASP A 102 -5.04 -7.10 -4.29
C ASP A 102 -3.57 -7.53 -4.43
N ALA A 103 -3.24 -8.74 -3.94
CA ALA A 103 -1.92 -9.34 -4.09
C ALA A 103 -1.54 -9.66 -5.55
N ILE A 104 -2.52 -9.79 -6.45
CA ILE A 104 -2.29 -10.00 -7.90
C ILE A 104 -2.28 -8.65 -8.64
N ILE A 105 -3.24 -7.77 -8.33
CA ILE A 105 -3.43 -6.48 -8.99
C ILE A 105 -2.19 -5.61 -8.81
N SER A 106 -1.68 -5.47 -7.59
CA SER A 106 -0.56 -4.57 -7.31
C SER A 106 0.73 -4.94 -8.08
N PRO A 107 1.19 -6.20 -8.12
CA PRO A 107 2.32 -6.60 -8.96
C PRO A 107 2.08 -6.41 -10.47
N CYS A 108 0.86 -6.68 -10.96
CA CYS A 108 0.51 -6.45 -12.37
C CYS A 108 0.59 -4.97 -12.74
N CYS A 109 0.04 -4.10 -11.89
CA CYS A 109 0.11 -2.64 -12.06
C CYS A 109 1.55 -2.14 -11.92
N THR A 110 2.33 -2.69 -10.99
CA THR A 110 3.76 -2.35 -10.78
C THR A 110 4.58 -2.69 -12.02
N TYR A 111 4.44 -3.90 -12.56
CA TYR A 111 5.12 -4.29 -13.79
C TYR A 111 4.72 -3.40 -14.96
N SER A 112 3.42 -3.12 -15.10
CA SER A 112 2.91 -2.24 -16.15
C SER A 112 3.43 -0.81 -16.00
N PHE A 113 3.49 -0.29 -14.77
CA PHE A 113 4.04 1.02 -14.48
C PHE A 113 5.53 1.07 -14.81
N ILE A 114 6.32 0.07 -14.41
CA ILE A 114 7.74 0.00 -14.75
C ILE A 114 7.93 -0.01 -16.26
N LYS A 115 7.09 -0.70 -17.04
CA LYS A 115 7.17 -0.65 -18.51
C LYS A 115 6.80 0.71 -19.09
N LEU A 116 5.80 1.38 -18.53
CA LEU A 116 5.43 2.75 -18.90
C LEU A 116 6.49 3.79 -18.47
N ALA A 117 7.19 3.55 -17.35
CA ALA A 117 8.21 4.42 -16.77
C ALA A 117 9.64 4.09 -17.22
N ALA A 118 9.89 2.91 -17.79
CA ALA A 118 11.16 2.55 -18.42
C ALA A 118 11.47 3.46 -19.63
N TYR A 119 10.44 4.12 -20.19
CA TYR A 119 10.62 5.23 -21.12
C TYR A 119 11.28 6.48 -20.49
N GLU A 120 11.32 6.61 -19.16
CA GLU A 120 11.87 7.75 -18.40
C GLU A 120 13.17 7.41 -17.65
N LYS A 121 13.82 6.27 -17.93
CA LYS A 121 15.14 5.85 -17.36
C LYS A 121 15.20 5.63 -15.83
N LEU A 122 14.08 5.53 -15.11
CA LEU A 122 14.13 5.16 -13.69
C LEU A 122 14.41 3.65 -13.53
N PRO A 123 15.46 3.24 -12.79
CA PRO A 123 15.68 1.82 -12.53
C PRO A 123 14.55 1.21 -11.69
N ALA A 124 14.16 -0.03 -12.00
CA ALA A 124 13.00 -0.69 -11.39
C ALA A 124 13.05 -0.74 -9.85
N ILE A 125 14.26 -0.90 -9.27
CA ILE A 125 14.43 -0.99 -7.82
C ILE A 125 14.13 0.34 -7.12
N ASP A 126 14.38 1.45 -7.79
CA ASP A 126 14.12 2.79 -7.25
C ASP A 126 12.63 3.07 -7.24
N PHE A 127 11.94 2.66 -8.29
CA PHE A 127 10.48 2.71 -8.34
C PHE A 127 9.84 1.86 -7.24
N ILE A 128 10.30 0.61 -7.06
CA ILE A 128 9.81 -0.25 -5.98
C ILE A 128 10.03 0.42 -4.62
N SER A 129 11.20 1.01 -4.39
CA SER A 129 11.48 1.72 -3.14
C SER A 129 10.54 2.91 -2.91
N LEU A 130 10.19 3.67 -3.95
CA LEU A 130 9.25 4.80 -3.88
C LEU A 130 7.84 4.33 -3.53
N VAL A 131 7.37 3.28 -4.22
CA VAL A 131 6.07 2.67 -3.95
C VAL A 131 5.98 2.18 -2.50
N LEU A 132 7.02 1.51 -2.00
CA LEU A 132 7.06 1.05 -0.62
C LEU A 132 7.06 2.20 0.39
N PHE A 133 7.73 3.31 0.08
CA PHE A 133 7.67 4.50 0.92
C PHE A 133 6.24 5.06 1.00
N ASP A 134 5.56 5.21 -0.14
CA ASP A 134 4.18 5.72 -0.18
C ASP A 134 3.19 4.79 0.53
N ILE A 135 3.31 3.48 0.33
CA ILE A 135 2.50 2.49 1.04
C ILE A 135 2.72 2.64 2.55
N THR A 136 3.98 2.65 2.99
CA THR A 136 4.33 2.75 4.41
C THR A 136 3.82 4.05 4.99
N ALA A 137 3.97 5.15 4.27
CA ALA A 137 3.49 6.47 4.63
C ALA A 137 1.97 6.51 4.84
N ILE A 138 1.21 5.96 3.89
CA ILE A 138 -0.25 5.98 3.96
C ILE A 138 -0.74 5.11 5.11
N ILE A 139 -0.18 3.92 5.30
CA ILE A 139 -0.57 3.05 6.42
C ILE A 139 -0.28 3.75 7.77
N HIS A 140 0.84 4.45 7.89
CA HIS A 140 1.13 5.27 9.06
C HIS A 140 0.10 6.39 9.28
N MET A 141 -0.31 7.09 8.21
CA MET A 141 -1.32 8.15 8.29
C MET A 141 -2.73 7.63 8.59
N LEU A 142 -3.05 6.40 8.20
CA LEU A 142 -4.34 5.75 8.49
C LEU A 142 -4.42 5.17 9.91
N TYR A 143 -3.29 4.95 10.57
CA TYR A 143 -3.23 4.33 11.90
C TYR A 143 -4.11 5.05 12.97
N PRO A 144 -4.11 6.39 13.12
CA PRO A 144 -4.99 7.06 14.08
C PRO A 144 -6.49 6.91 13.77
N ILE A 145 -6.85 6.74 12.50
CA ILE A 145 -8.24 6.56 12.08
C ILE A 145 -8.74 5.20 12.58
N GLN A 146 -7.87 4.18 12.51
CA GLN A 146 -8.23 2.82 12.89
C GLN A 146 -8.13 2.56 14.40
N TYR A 147 -7.12 3.11 15.08
CA TYR A 147 -6.83 2.84 16.49
C TYR A 147 -7.18 3.98 17.44
N GLY A 148 -7.80 5.04 16.92
CA GLY A 148 -8.12 6.23 17.67
C GLY A 148 -6.94 7.20 17.83
N ILE A 149 -7.27 8.40 18.28
CA ILE A 149 -6.31 9.49 18.45
C ILE A 149 -5.63 9.37 19.82
N SER A 150 -4.33 9.12 19.80
CA SER A 150 -3.45 9.03 20.97
C SER A 150 -2.12 9.71 20.63
N PHE A 151 -1.29 9.98 21.63
CA PHE A 151 0.04 10.54 21.38
C PHE A 151 0.88 9.63 20.46
N VAL A 152 0.82 8.31 20.68
CA VAL A 152 1.54 7.33 19.88
C VAL A 152 1.01 7.31 18.44
N SER A 153 -0.33 7.25 18.25
CA SER A 153 -0.90 7.21 16.90
C SER A 153 -0.66 8.51 16.13
N LEU A 154 -0.73 9.68 16.78
CA LEU A 154 -0.34 10.95 16.18
C LEU A 154 1.14 10.97 15.76
N GLY A 155 2.04 10.44 16.60
CA GLY A 155 3.45 10.28 16.25
C GLY A 155 3.66 9.40 15.01
N THR A 156 2.93 8.28 14.92
CA THR A 156 2.93 7.41 13.74
C THR A 156 2.45 8.16 12.49
N ALA A 157 1.37 8.93 12.57
CA ALA A 157 0.86 9.70 11.43
C ALA A 157 1.83 10.80 10.96
N VAL A 158 2.53 11.47 11.89
CA VAL A 158 3.59 12.42 11.56
C VAL A 158 4.72 11.72 10.81
N PHE A 159 5.15 10.54 11.25
CA PHE A 159 6.13 9.73 10.52
C PHE A 159 5.64 9.34 9.12
N GLY A 160 4.35 8.99 9.00
CA GLY A 160 3.72 8.75 7.71
C GLY A 160 3.83 9.95 6.76
N ALA A 161 3.53 11.15 7.26
CA ALA A 161 3.68 12.38 6.48
C ALA A 161 5.15 12.62 6.06
N ILE A 162 6.11 12.36 6.94
CA ILE A 162 7.54 12.47 6.62
C ILE A 162 7.93 11.49 5.49
N TYR A 163 7.50 10.23 5.58
CA TYR A 163 7.74 9.23 4.52
C TYR A 163 7.10 9.63 3.20
N PHE A 164 5.88 10.18 3.21
CA PHE A 164 5.22 10.66 2.00
C PHE A 164 5.99 11.83 1.36
N ILE A 165 6.38 12.83 2.17
CA ILE A 165 7.17 13.96 1.69
C ILE A 165 8.50 13.47 1.10
N LEU A 166 9.16 12.52 1.76
CA LEU A 166 10.42 11.95 1.30
C LEU A 166 10.24 11.20 -0.03
N ALA A 167 9.16 10.42 -0.19
CA ALA A 167 8.82 9.75 -1.44
C ALA A 167 8.61 10.75 -2.58
N VAL A 168 7.87 11.83 -2.33
CA VAL A 168 7.64 12.91 -3.31
C VAL A 168 8.94 13.61 -3.68
N ILE A 169 9.82 13.91 -2.71
CA ILE A 169 11.11 14.55 -3.00
C ILE A 169 12.00 13.61 -3.82
N LEU A 170 12.07 12.33 -3.46
CA LEU A 170 12.82 11.31 -4.21
C LEU A 170 12.26 11.13 -5.63
N TRP A 171 10.94 11.22 -5.80
CA TRP A 171 10.30 11.19 -7.11
C TRP A 171 10.73 12.39 -7.97
N ILE A 172 10.69 13.61 -7.41
CA ILE A 172 10.95 14.86 -8.14
C ILE A 172 12.44 15.04 -8.44
N LYS A 173 13.30 14.84 -7.43
CA LYS A 173 14.75 15.10 -7.54
C LYS A 173 15.53 13.91 -8.07
N GLY A 174 14.91 12.73 -8.16
CA GLY A 174 15.60 11.50 -8.49
C GLY A 174 16.56 11.07 -7.38
N LEU A 175 17.54 10.25 -7.76
CA LEU A 175 18.37 9.48 -6.84
C LEU A 175 19.68 10.17 -6.53
N GLU A 176 19.59 11.33 -5.87
CA GLU A 176 20.78 11.97 -5.33
C GLU A 176 21.33 11.15 -4.16
N LYS A 177 22.67 11.02 -4.10
CA LYS A 177 23.35 10.29 -3.02
C LYS A 177 22.99 10.84 -1.64
N ASN A 178 22.98 12.17 -1.50
CA ASN A 178 22.63 12.84 -0.25
C ASN A 178 21.20 12.54 0.18
N LEU A 179 20.25 12.61 -0.76
CA LEU A 179 18.84 12.31 -0.48
C LEU A 179 18.65 10.82 -0.12
N THR A 180 19.46 9.94 -0.70
CA THR A 180 19.48 8.52 -0.34
C THR A 180 20.00 8.28 1.07
N ILE A 181 21.05 8.98 1.49
CA ILE A 181 21.54 8.94 2.87
C ILE A 181 20.48 9.47 3.83
N VAL A 182 19.86 10.62 3.53
CA VAL A 182 18.78 11.19 4.35
C VAL A 182 17.64 10.19 4.49
N SER A 183 17.23 9.53 3.41
CA SER A 183 16.17 8.52 3.47
C SER A 183 16.49 7.36 4.40
N LEU A 184 17.74 6.86 4.38
CA LEU A 184 18.20 5.81 5.29
C LEU A 184 18.16 6.26 6.75
N VAL A 185 18.62 7.48 7.04
CA VAL A 185 18.62 8.03 8.39
C VAL A 185 17.18 8.13 8.92
N ILE A 186 16.25 8.66 8.13
CA ILE A 186 14.84 8.79 8.53
C ILE A 186 14.24 7.41 8.82
N ILE A 187 14.48 6.40 7.97
CA ILE A 187 14.00 5.02 8.20
C ILE A 187 14.57 4.47 9.52
N MET A 188 15.87 4.63 9.77
CA MET A 188 16.49 4.13 11.02
C MET A 188 15.90 4.80 12.26
N VAL A 189 15.63 6.11 12.21
CA VAL A 189 14.98 6.82 13.32
C VAL A 189 13.56 6.30 13.53
N GLY A 190 12.79 6.10 12.44
CA GLY A 190 11.46 5.50 12.48
C GLY A 190 11.47 4.13 13.16
N MET A 191 12.39 3.24 12.76
CA MET A 191 12.57 1.92 13.37
C MET A 191 12.87 1.98 14.87
N ILE A 192 13.80 2.84 15.29
CA ILE A 192 14.18 2.96 16.72
C ILE A 192 12.96 3.39 17.54
N LEU A 193 12.17 4.36 17.03
CA LEU A 193 10.95 4.81 17.67
C LEU A 193 9.87 3.72 17.68
N ALA A 194 9.72 2.97 16.58
CA ALA A 194 8.79 1.84 16.49
C ALA A 194 9.14 0.72 17.49
N ILE A 195 10.43 0.42 17.67
CA ILE A 195 10.89 -0.54 18.70
C ILE A 195 10.57 0.00 20.10
N GLY A 196 10.93 1.25 20.39
CA GLY A 196 10.68 1.86 21.70
C GLY A 196 9.20 1.92 22.06
N THR A 197 8.34 2.26 21.10
CA THR A 197 6.88 2.29 21.28
C THR A 197 6.30 0.87 21.40
N SER A 198 6.82 -0.12 20.68
CA SER A 198 6.38 -1.52 20.79
C SER A 198 6.63 -2.12 22.17
N ILE A 199 7.66 -1.66 22.89
CA ILE A 199 7.94 -2.09 24.27
C ILE A 199 6.85 -1.58 25.23
N ILE A 200 6.31 -0.39 24.97
CA ILE A 200 5.31 0.27 25.83
C ILE A 200 3.89 -0.17 25.47
N ALA A 201 3.60 -0.26 24.17
CA ALA A 201 2.27 -0.52 23.63
C ALA A 201 2.39 -1.38 22.37
N TYR A 202 2.53 -2.69 22.55
CA TYR A 202 2.59 -3.63 21.44
C TYR A 202 1.31 -3.61 20.60
N THR A 203 1.46 -3.46 19.28
CA THR A 203 0.39 -3.68 18.32
C THR A 203 0.92 -4.46 17.12
N PRO A 204 0.09 -5.29 16.46
CA PRO A 204 0.48 -5.94 15.20
C PRO A 204 0.93 -4.96 14.11
N PHE A 205 0.42 -3.72 14.13
CA PHE A 205 0.83 -2.67 13.21
C PHE A 205 2.29 -2.27 13.39
N PHE A 206 2.80 -2.18 14.61
CA PHE A 206 4.21 -1.86 14.83
C PHE A 206 5.14 -2.95 14.30
N VAL A 207 4.76 -4.22 14.44
CA VAL A 207 5.52 -5.33 13.84
C VAL A 207 5.54 -5.20 12.32
N PHE A 208 4.38 -4.91 11.71
CA PHE A 208 4.30 -4.67 10.27
C PHE A 208 5.20 -3.49 9.85
N PHE A 209 5.15 -2.35 10.56
CA PHE A 209 6.00 -1.20 10.27
C PHE A 209 7.49 -1.52 10.39
N LEU A 210 7.89 -2.27 11.41
CA LEU A 210 9.28 -2.71 11.55
C LEU A 210 9.74 -3.58 10.38
N ILE A 211 8.90 -4.50 9.91
CA ILE A 211 9.20 -5.32 8.74
C ILE A 211 9.35 -4.44 7.49
N MET A 212 8.41 -3.50 7.27
CA MET A 212 8.45 -2.60 6.12
C MET A 212 9.68 -1.69 6.14
N ASP A 213 10.01 -1.13 7.31
CA ASP A 213 11.19 -0.30 7.48
C ASP A 213 12.49 -1.08 7.24
N ILE A 214 12.59 -2.34 7.69
CA ILE A 214 13.75 -3.21 7.39
C ILE A 214 13.89 -3.42 5.88
N ILE A 215 12.78 -3.73 5.19
CA ILE A 215 12.79 -3.93 3.74
C ILE A 215 13.23 -2.64 3.03
N LEU A 216 12.68 -1.49 3.43
CA LEU A 216 13.05 -0.17 2.91
C LEU A 216 14.53 0.14 3.16
N LEU A 217 15.04 -0.14 4.37
CA LEU A 217 16.43 0.08 4.74
C LEU A 217 17.38 -0.72 3.84
N ILE A 218 17.09 -2.01 3.64
CA ILE A 218 17.88 -2.90 2.77
C ILE A 218 17.87 -2.39 1.33
N LEU A 219 16.70 -2.01 0.80
CA LEU A 219 16.56 -1.50 -0.56
C LEU A 219 17.33 -0.19 -0.75
N ARG A 220 17.18 0.77 0.16
CA ARG A 220 17.87 2.06 0.09
C ARG A 220 19.38 1.92 0.24
N ALA A 221 19.85 0.99 1.08
CA ALA A 221 21.28 0.70 1.22
C ALA A 221 21.85 0.10 -0.07
N TYR A 222 21.10 -0.79 -0.72
CA TYR A 222 21.49 -1.34 -2.02
C TYR A 222 21.54 -0.26 -3.11
N ILE A 223 20.55 0.64 -3.15
CA ILE A 223 20.53 1.78 -4.07
C ILE A 223 21.72 2.70 -3.83
N LEU A 224 22.00 3.05 -2.57
CA LEU A 224 23.15 3.88 -2.20
C LEU A 224 24.48 3.30 -2.67
N ARG A 225 24.64 1.98 -2.60
CA ARG A 225 25.87 1.30 -3.06
C ARG A 225 26.09 1.41 -4.57
N LYS A 226 25.03 1.65 -5.34
CA LYS A 226 25.09 1.82 -6.80
C LYS A 226 25.32 3.26 -7.25
N LEU A 227 25.17 4.24 -6.35
CA LEU A 227 25.37 5.67 -6.58
C LEU A 227 26.80 6.11 -6.24
#